data_AF-A0A2K3D3H4-F1
#
_entry.id   AF-A0A2K3D3H4-F1
#
_cell.length_a   1.000
_cell.length_b   1.000
_cell.length_c   1.000
_cell.angle_alpha   90.00
_cell.angle_beta   90.00
_cell.angle_gamma   90.00
#
_symmetry.space_group_name_H-M   'P 1'
#
loop_
_entity.id
_entity.type
_entity.pdbx_description
1 polymer ?
#
loop_
_entity_poly.entity_id
_entity_poly.type
_entity_poly.pdbx_seq_one_letter_code
_entity_poly.pdbx_strand_id
1 'polypeptide(L)'
;MSNAATAAMPPAPTLPDWVRPAIEKFKRLELEYMASLPLPLKTLLGDGDPASFDSDKHHMRLYGSLAFVLLGVKPCALLAHGVSLPYTQGLVEAALLPVARDFDLQGHGFLVEKIQHRLLTDNPVHPGFQGAWVVANTRHSGYDLARRTFLTPAPGDAWATGAPAPPYNPRKPKPAPAAFRAAATIVTEAQIGAALGYPLPGGDATVRYIDNTESKELNTCCVPVFEAFCPGGMGDIMPVLQHFTCYERAWAALGRDLTLDSEGHPVLKMGMQVMQAELRGQGGGGAGGERGAPSRRGTARGGRR
;
A
#
# COMPACT_ATOMS: atom_id res chain seq x y z
N MET A 1 -11.21 -37.48 3.73
CA MET A 1 -11.15 -36.01 3.66
C MET A 1 -11.09 -35.51 5.10
N SER A 2 -9.92 -35.07 5.54
CA SER A 2 -9.69 -34.68 6.94
C SER A 2 -10.35 -33.33 7.18
N ASN A 3 -11.25 -33.25 8.18
CA ASN A 3 -11.73 -31.99 8.72
C ASN A 3 -10.51 -31.22 9.24
N ALA A 4 -10.01 -30.27 8.45
CA ALA A 4 -9.10 -29.26 8.94
C ALA A 4 -9.90 -28.49 9.99
N ALA A 5 -9.66 -28.81 11.27
CA ALA A 5 -10.18 -28.02 12.37
C ALA A 5 -9.87 -26.56 12.06
N THR A 6 -10.91 -25.75 11.94
CA THR A 6 -10.83 -24.30 11.84
C THR A 6 -10.10 -23.83 13.09
N ALA A 7 -8.78 -23.76 13.02
CA ALA A 7 -7.97 -23.22 14.09
C ALA A 7 -8.56 -21.83 14.38
N ALA A 8 -9.06 -21.65 15.60
CA ALA A 8 -9.64 -20.38 16.00
C ALA A 8 -8.60 -19.29 15.72
N MET A 9 -9.01 -18.34 14.88
CA MET A 9 -8.17 -17.22 14.49
C MET A 9 -7.73 -16.50 15.78
N PRO A 10 -6.44 -16.18 15.94
CA PRO A 10 -5.98 -15.48 17.13
C PRO A 10 -6.76 -14.15 17.27
N PRO A 11 -7.05 -13.71 18.50
CA PRO A 11 -7.75 -12.45 18.74
C PRO A 11 -7.00 -11.30 18.09
N ALA A 12 -7.75 -10.29 17.63
CA ALA A 12 -7.15 -9.09 17.07
C ALA A 12 -6.20 -8.46 18.10
N PRO A 13 -4.99 -8.04 17.70
CA PRO A 13 -4.05 -7.41 18.62
C PRO A 13 -4.68 -6.15 19.22
N THR A 14 -4.45 -5.91 20.51
CA THR A 14 -4.88 -4.67 21.15
C THR A 14 -4.10 -3.50 20.54
N LEU A 15 -4.83 -2.58 19.94
CA LEU A 15 -4.26 -1.38 19.33
C LEU A 15 -3.78 -0.43 20.44
N PRO A 16 -2.50 -0.01 20.46
CA PRO A 16 -2.05 1.05 21.34
C PRO A 16 -2.84 2.35 21.08
N ASP A 17 -3.18 3.07 22.15
CA ASP A 17 -4.01 4.28 22.13
C ASP A 17 -3.42 5.41 21.26
N TRP A 18 -2.10 5.46 21.11
CA TRP A 18 -1.39 6.45 20.28
C TRP A 18 -1.44 6.17 18.78
N VAL A 19 -1.66 4.92 18.33
CA VAL A 19 -1.53 4.53 16.91
C VAL A 19 -2.58 5.21 16.04
N ARG A 20 -3.84 5.18 16.46
CA ARG A 20 -4.94 5.80 15.70
C ARG A 20 -4.76 7.33 15.58
N PRO A 21 -4.51 8.08 16.66
CA PRO A 21 -4.17 9.50 16.56
C PRO A 21 -2.97 9.81 15.66
N ALA A 22 -1.93 8.97 15.68
CA ALA A 22 -0.75 9.13 14.82
C ALA A 22 -1.10 8.99 13.32
N ILE A 23 -1.88 7.97 12.98
CA ILE A 23 -2.35 7.74 11.60
C ILE A 23 -3.24 8.88 11.13
N GLU A 24 -4.23 9.30 11.93
CA GLU A 24 -5.14 10.40 11.54
C GLU A 24 -4.40 11.73 11.38
N LYS A 25 -3.39 11.99 12.23
CA LYS A 25 -2.53 13.17 12.06
C LYS A 25 -1.73 13.09 10.77
N PHE A 26 -1.12 11.94 10.46
CA PHE A 26 -0.37 11.76 9.21
C PHE A 26 -1.26 11.94 7.99
N LYS A 27 -2.44 11.30 7.98
CA LYS A 27 -3.44 11.43 6.90
C LYS A 27 -3.77 12.87 6.59
N ARG A 28 -4.03 13.68 7.63
CA ARG A 28 -4.34 15.10 7.49
C ARG A 28 -3.14 15.88 6.93
N LEU A 29 -1.97 15.74 7.54
CA LEU A 29 -0.76 16.47 7.12
C LEU A 29 -0.33 16.12 5.69
N GLU A 30 -0.50 14.86 5.28
CA GLU A 30 -0.25 14.41 3.91
C GLU A 30 -1.14 15.15 2.89
N LEU A 31 -2.44 15.26 3.16
CA LEU A 31 -3.37 15.98 2.30
C LEU A 31 -3.11 17.49 2.29
N GLU A 32 -2.80 18.08 3.44
CA GLU A 32 -2.40 19.49 3.55
C GLU A 32 -1.14 19.77 2.71
N TYR A 33 -0.13 18.90 2.81
CA TYR A 33 1.09 19.00 1.99
C TYR A 33 0.77 18.91 0.48
N MET A 34 0.00 17.89 0.06
CA MET A 34 -0.40 17.72 -1.35
C MET A 34 -1.18 18.93 -1.88
N ALA A 35 -2.06 19.51 -1.07
CA ALA A 35 -2.80 20.72 -1.42
C ALA A 35 -1.87 21.93 -1.60
N SER A 36 -0.83 22.04 -0.76
CA SER A 36 0.14 23.14 -0.74
C SER A 36 1.18 23.11 -1.86
N LEU A 37 1.27 22.02 -2.63
CA LEU A 37 2.31 21.88 -3.65
C LEU A 37 2.26 23.01 -4.68
N PRO A 38 3.42 23.56 -5.08
CA PRO A 38 3.47 24.58 -6.11
C PRO A 38 3.04 23.99 -7.47
N LEU A 39 2.43 24.82 -8.32
CA LEU A 39 1.91 24.41 -9.63
C LEU A 39 2.92 23.62 -10.49
N PRO A 40 4.20 24.02 -10.62
CA PRO A 40 5.17 23.24 -11.39
C PRO A 40 5.35 21.80 -10.91
N LEU A 41 5.23 21.57 -9.60
CA LEU A 41 5.35 20.22 -9.04
C LEU A 41 4.07 19.41 -9.26
N LYS A 42 2.89 20.04 -9.15
CA LYS A 42 1.62 19.38 -9.51
C LYS A 42 1.59 18.99 -10.99
N THR A 43 2.03 19.88 -11.87
CA THR A 43 2.18 19.59 -13.30
C THR A 43 3.14 18.44 -13.56
N LEU A 44 4.29 18.40 -12.87
CA LEU A 44 5.24 17.30 -12.99
C LEU A 44 4.66 15.96 -12.52
N LEU A 45 3.96 15.96 -11.39
CA LEU A 45 3.38 14.75 -10.79
C LEU A 45 2.14 14.25 -11.53
N GLY A 46 1.36 15.15 -12.15
CA GLY A 46 0.23 14.84 -13.02
C GLY A 46 0.60 14.66 -14.50
N ASP A 47 1.82 14.20 -14.77
CA ASP A 47 2.28 13.87 -16.13
C ASP A 47 2.23 14.98 -17.19
N GLY A 48 2.23 16.24 -16.74
CA GLY A 48 2.11 17.44 -17.57
C GLY A 48 0.78 18.18 -17.40
N ASP A 49 -0.15 17.63 -16.62
CA ASP A 49 -1.47 18.21 -16.35
C ASP A 49 -1.74 18.27 -14.83
N PRO A 50 -1.86 19.48 -14.23
CA PRO A 50 -2.19 19.60 -12.81
C PRO A 50 -3.57 19.04 -12.44
N ALA A 51 -4.53 18.96 -13.38
CA ALA A 51 -5.84 18.34 -13.09
C ALA A 51 -5.72 16.82 -12.91
N SER A 52 -4.85 16.18 -13.69
CA SER A 52 -4.49 14.77 -13.51
C SER A 52 -3.89 14.51 -12.13
N PHE A 53 -3.03 15.41 -11.61
CA PHE A 53 -2.55 15.30 -10.23
C PHE A 53 -3.69 15.37 -9.21
N ASP A 54 -4.67 16.26 -9.39
CA ASP A 54 -5.79 16.37 -8.45
C ASP A 54 -6.71 15.14 -8.46
N SER A 55 -6.86 14.48 -9.60
CA SER A 55 -7.52 13.17 -9.72
C SER A 55 -6.73 12.07 -9.00
N ASP A 56 -5.41 12.03 -9.24
CA ASP A 56 -4.60 10.86 -8.91
C ASP A 56 -3.89 10.94 -7.56
N LYS A 57 -3.88 12.11 -6.90
CA LYS A 57 -3.21 12.29 -5.59
C LYS A 57 -3.69 11.29 -4.53
N HIS A 58 -4.92 10.79 -4.63
CA HIS A 58 -5.46 9.79 -3.72
C HIS A 58 -4.78 8.41 -3.88
N HIS A 59 -4.26 8.11 -5.08
CA HIS A 59 -3.44 6.93 -5.35
C HIS A 59 -1.99 7.07 -4.88
N MET A 60 -1.52 8.31 -4.68
CA MET A 60 -0.16 8.62 -4.24
C MET A 60 0.02 8.64 -2.72
N ARG A 61 -1.03 8.33 -1.96
CA ARG A 61 -1.02 8.43 -0.50
C ARG A 61 -0.22 7.30 0.14
N LEU A 62 0.51 7.64 1.19
CA LEU A 62 1.40 6.74 1.92
C LEU A 62 0.90 6.39 3.32
N TYR A 63 -0.22 6.99 3.77
CA TYR A 63 -0.74 6.73 5.13
C TYR A 63 -1.06 5.25 5.36
N GLY A 64 -1.50 4.54 4.31
CA GLY A 64 -1.75 3.11 4.33
C GLY A 64 -0.52 2.30 4.74
N SER A 65 0.58 2.54 4.04
CA SER A 65 1.86 1.88 4.33
C SER A 65 2.37 2.21 5.73
N LEU A 66 2.26 3.47 6.18
CA LEU A 66 2.60 3.85 7.55
C LEU A 66 1.72 3.11 8.57
N ALA A 67 0.41 3.10 8.37
CA ALA A 67 -0.54 2.45 9.26
C ALA A 67 -0.23 0.95 9.43
N PHE A 68 0.07 0.23 8.34
CA PHE A 68 0.45 -1.19 8.42
C PHE A 68 1.77 -1.41 9.19
N VAL A 69 2.72 -0.48 9.13
CA VAL A 69 3.94 -0.54 9.95
C VAL A 69 3.63 -0.29 11.42
N LEU A 70 2.85 0.75 11.74
CA LEU A 70 2.47 1.10 13.13
C LEU A 70 1.59 0.03 13.78
N LEU A 71 0.78 -0.68 13.00
CA LEU A 71 0.01 -1.85 13.41
C LEU A 71 0.87 -3.10 13.63
N GLY A 72 2.14 -3.08 13.22
CA GLY A 72 3.06 -4.20 13.38
C GLY A 72 2.81 -5.36 12.42
N VAL A 73 2.04 -5.17 11.34
CA VAL A 73 1.84 -6.20 10.31
C VAL A 73 2.84 -6.11 9.16
N LYS A 74 3.51 -4.95 9.02
CA LYS A 74 4.53 -4.72 8.00
C LYS A 74 5.86 -4.36 8.67
N PRO A 75 7.00 -4.93 8.21
CA PRO A 75 8.32 -4.62 8.76
C PRO A 75 8.73 -3.16 8.56
N CYS A 76 8.44 -2.60 7.39
CA CYS A 76 8.77 -1.22 7.07
C CYS A 76 7.90 -0.66 5.93
N ALA A 77 7.90 0.64 5.75
CA ALA A 77 7.33 1.36 4.62
C ALA A 77 8.47 2.12 3.93
N LEU A 78 8.52 2.03 2.60
CA LEU A 78 9.42 2.81 1.77
C LEU A 78 8.64 3.99 1.19
N LEU A 79 9.05 5.20 1.54
CA LEU A 79 8.49 6.45 1.03
C LEU A 79 9.40 6.91 -0.10
N ALA A 80 8.95 6.71 -1.33
CA ALA A 80 9.65 7.05 -2.55
C ALA A 80 8.66 7.50 -3.62
N HIS A 81 9.10 8.39 -4.51
CA HIS A 81 8.36 8.72 -5.73
C HIS A 81 9.33 8.75 -6.91
N GLY A 82 9.04 7.95 -7.95
CA GLY A 82 9.93 7.77 -9.09
C GLY A 82 10.24 9.08 -9.83
N VAL A 83 9.32 10.05 -9.82
CA VAL A 83 9.46 11.28 -10.62
C VAL A 83 10.12 12.44 -9.85
N SER A 84 10.04 12.48 -8.52
CA SER A 84 10.44 13.67 -7.76
C SER A 84 10.86 13.36 -6.32
N LEU A 85 12.17 13.33 -6.09
CA LEU A 85 12.74 13.29 -4.73
C LEU A 85 12.34 14.52 -3.89
N PRO A 86 12.26 15.76 -4.42
CA PRO A 86 11.78 16.91 -3.66
C PRO A 86 10.36 16.74 -3.11
N TYR A 87 9.46 16.10 -3.88
CA TYR A 87 8.11 15.80 -3.42
C TYR A 87 8.13 14.84 -2.22
N THR A 88 8.83 13.71 -2.33
CA THR A 88 8.93 12.74 -1.22
C THR A 88 9.59 13.35 0.02
N GLN A 89 10.67 14.12 -0.17
CA GLN A 89 11.36 14.77 0.94
C GLN A 89 10.43 15.77 1.65
N GLY A 90 9.74 16.63 0.89
CA GLY A 90 8.80 17.59 1.46
C GLY A 90 7.62 16.92 2.19
N LEU A 91 7.10 15.81 1.66
CA LEU A 91 6.06 15.03 2.32
C LEU A 91 6.55 14.50 3.68
N VAL A 92 7.76 13.93 3.72
CA VAL A 92 8.34 13.41 4.96
C VAL A 92 8.54 14.53 5.99
N GLU A 93 9.11 15.65 5.56
CA GLU A 93 9.37 16.81 6.43
C GLU A 93 8.08 17.45 6.95
N ALA A 94 7.05 17.58 6.11
CA ALA A 94 5.80 18.24 6.45
C ALA A 94 4.80 17.34 7.19
N ALA A 95 4.83 16.01 6.96
CA ALA A 95 3.84 15.08 7.51
C ALA A 95 4.45 14.02 8.44
N LEU A 96 5.46 13.27 7.99
CA LEU A 96 5.97 12.12 8.73
C LEU A 96 6.79 12.53 9.96
N LEU A 97 7.76 13.45 9.82
CA LEU A 97 8.63 13.85 10.93
C LEU A 97 7.84 14.51 12.09
N PRO A 98 6.82 15.36 11.83
CA PRO A 98 5.94 15.85 12.89
C PRO A 98 5.22 14.73 13.64
N VAL A 99 4.72 13.71 12.93
CA VAL A 99 4.07 12.54 13.56
C VAL A 99 5.09 11.74 14.36
N ALA A 100 6.28 11.51 13.81
CA ALA A 100 7.36 10.79 14.46
C ALA A 100 7.75 11.40 15.81
N ARG A 101 7.87 12.73 15.85
CA ARG A 101 8.19 13.49 17.06
C ARG A 101 7.01 13.51 18.05
N ASP A 102 5.82 13.89 17.57
CA ASP A 102 4.69 14.18 18.47
C ASP A 102 4.08 12.93 19.10
N PHE A 103 4.36 11.75 18.54
CA PHE A 103 3.95 10.45 19.08
C PHE A 103 5.13 9.57 19.53
N ASP A 104 6.35 10.13 19.66
CA ASP A 104 7.56 9.41 20.06
C ASP A 104 7.71 8.02 19.40
N LEU A 105 7.65 7.99 18.06
CA LEU A 105 7.73 6.75 17.32
C LEU A 105 9.03 5.98 17.64
N GLN A 106 10.13 6.69 17.91
CA GLN A 106 11.38 6.06 18.33
C GLN A 106 11.28 5.35 19.68
N GLY A 107 10.68 5.98 20.70
CA GLY A 107 10.39 5.33 21.99
C GLY A 107 9.49 4.10 21.85
N HIS A 108 8.63 4.06 20.84
CA HIS A 108 7.81 2.90 20.51
C HIS A 108 8.49 1.82 19.65
N GLY A 109 9.77 1.98 19.29
CA GLY A 109 10.52 1.01 18.50
C GLY A 109 10.34 1.16 16.99
N PHE A 110 10.11 2.38 16.51
CA PHE A 110 10.09 2.70 15.09
C PHE A 110 11.27 3.59 14.72
N LEU A 111 11.82 3.33 13.54
CA LEU A 111 12.93 4.08 12.97
C LEU A 111 12.44 4.86 11.75
N VAL A 112 12.80 6.14 11.64
CA VAL A 112 12.56 6.95 10.45
C VAL A 112 13.90 7.42 9.91
N GLU A 113 14.34 6.89 8.78
CA GLU A 113 15.66 7.17 8.21
C GLU A 113 15.61 7.42 6.71
N LYS A 114 16.49 8.32 6.26
CA LYS A 114 16.75 8.55 4.83
C LYS A 114 17.79 7.55 4.34
N ILE A 115 17.58 6.99 3.14
CA ILE A 115 18.57 6.14 2.48
C ILE A 115 19.74 7.01 2.01
N GLN A 116 20.88 6.91 2.70
CA GLN A 116 22.07 7.74 2.47
C GLN A 116 23.12 7.11 1.52
N HIS A 117 22.86 5.91 0.99
CA HIS A 117 23.77 5.17 0.12
C HIS A 117 23.13 4.84 -1.23
N ARG A 118 23.90 4.23 -2.15
CA ARG A 118 23.42 3.87 -3.48
C ARG A 118 22.63 2.57 -3.39
N LEU A 119 21.31 2.69 -3.38
CA LEU A 119 20.41 1.56 -3.48
C LEU A 119 19.85 1.50 -4.90
N LEU A 120 20.45 0.67 -5.75
CA LEU A 120 19.97 0.45 -7.12
C LEU A 120 19.11 -0.80 -7.18
N THR A 121 18.19 -0.82 -8.13
CA THR A 121 17.39 -2.01 -8.41
C THR A 121 17.76 -2.61 -9.76
N ASP A 122 17.40 -3.89 -9.94
CA ASP A 122 17.46 -4.55 -11.23
C ASP A 122 16.30 -4.16 -12.17
N ASN A 123 15.27 -3.47 -11.66
CA ASN A 123 14.17 -2.95 -12.48
C ASN A 123 14.60 -1.66 -13.21
N PRO A 124 14.60 -1.65 -14.56
CA PRO A 124 14.93 -0.45 -15.33
C PRO A 124 13.95 0.71 -15.13
N VAL A 125 12.72 0.44 -14.70
CA VAL A 125 11.69 1.43 -14.37
C VAL A 125 11.97 2.08 -13.02
N HIS A 126 12.63 1.41 -12.08
CA HIS A 126 12.95 1.97 -10.76
C HIS A 126 14.45 1.87 -10.53
N PRO A 127 15.29 2.77 -11.10
CA PRO A 127 16.74 2.57 -11.12
C PRO A 127 17.37 2.55 -9.71
N GLY A 128 16.66 3.04 -8.70
CA GLY A 128 17.09 3.03 -7.32
C GLY A 128 16.16 3.80 -6.40
N PHE A 129 16.45 3.71 -5.11
CA PHE A 129 15.74 4.42 -4.05
C PHE A 129 16.68 5.32 -3.24
N GLN A 130 17.79 5.76 -3.83
CA GLN A 130 18.69 6.69 -3.14
C GLN A 130 17.93 7.99 -2.75
N GLY A 131 18.08 8.41 -1.50
CA GLY A 131 17.40 9.58 -0.96
C GLY A 131 15.91 9.37 -0.61
N ALA A 132 15.36 8.18 -0.86
CA ALA A 132 14.05 7.79 -0.30
C ALA A 132 14.12 7.69 1.23
N TRP A 133 12.96 7.56 1.86
CA TRP A 133 12.86 7.40 3.31
C TRP A 133 12.25 6.06 3.67
N VAL A 134 12.65 5.52 4.82
CA VAL A 134 12.14 4.28 5.37
C VAL A 134 11.57 4.56 6.75
N VAL A 135 10.36 4.07 6.99
CA VAL A 135 9.82 3.91 8.35
C VAL A 135 9.85 2.42 8.67
N ALA A 136 10.62 2.00 9.67
CA ALA A 136 10.78 0.59 10.01
C ALA A 136 10.36 0.30 11.45
N ASN A 137 9.66 -0.81 11.67
CA ASN A 137 9.37 -1.33 13.00
C ASN A 137 10.53 -2.22 13.45
N THR A 138 11.34 -1.74 14.40
CA THR A 138 12.56 -2.44 14.86
C THR A 138 12.26 -3.70 15.68
N ARG A 139 11.00 -3.88 16.10
CA ARG A 139 10.51 -5.05 16.83
C ARG A 139 9.88 -6.11 15.93
N HIS A 140 9.67 -5.80 14.65
CA HIS A 140 9.09 -6.75 13.71
C HIS A 140 10.11 -7.84 13.34
N SER A 141 9.68 -9.09 13.20
CA SER A 141 10.58 -10.23 12.86
C SER A 141 11.30 -10.05 11.51
N GLY A 142 10.66 -9.36 10.57
CA GLY A 142 11.23 -8.97 9.28
C GLY A 142 12.17 -7.74 9.29
N TYR A 143 12.39 -7.08 10.44
CA TYR A 143 13.20 -5.86 10.51
C TYR A 143 14.62 -6.06 10.00
N ASP A 144 15.25 -7.18 10.35
CA ASP A 144 16.63 -7.46 9.93
C ASP A 144 16.78 -7.51 8.41
N LEU A 145 15.78 -8.04 7.70
CA LEU A 145 15.76 -8.03 6.25
C LEU A 145 15.59 -6.59 5.74
N ALA A 146 14.62 -5.83 6.26
CA ALA A 146 14.42 -4.44 5.90
C ALA A 146 15.68 -3.57 6.11
N ARG A 147 16.35 -3.71 7.25
CA ARG A 147 17.58 -2.98 7.57
C ARG A 147 18.72 -3.32 6.62
N ARG A 148 18.91 -4.60 6.29
CA ARG A 148 19.95 -5.02 5.32
C ARG A 148 19.65 -4.54 3.91
N THR A 149 18.38 -4.56 3.50
CA THR A 149 17.97 -4.14 2.16
C THR A 149 18.06 -2.63 1.96
N PHE A 150 17.60 -1.83 2.92
CA PHE A 150 17.43 -0.38 2.71
C PHE A 150 18.41 0.52 3.46
N LEU A 151 18.97 0.06 4.58
CA LEU A 151 19.74 0.92 5.50
C LEU A 151 21.21 0.52 5.63
N THR A 152 21.60 -0.65 5.12
CA THR A 152 22.98 -1.13 5.19
C THR A 152 23.67 -0.95 3.84
N PRO A 153 24.66 -0.05 3.73
CA PRO A 153 25.41 0.13 2.48
C PRO A 153 26.23 -1.13 2.14
N ALA A 154 26.43 -1.41 0.85
CA ALA A 154 27.38 -2.42 0.42
C ALA A 154 28.82 -2.02 0.82
N PRO A 155 29.72 -2.99 1.04
CA PRO A 155 31.13 -2.70 1.28
C PRO A 155 31.71 -1.83 0.14
N GLY A 156 32.27 -0.67 0.48
CA GLY A 156 32.83 0.28 -0.50
C GLY A 156 31.84 1.30 -1.04
N ASP A 157 30.55 1.22 -0.70
CA ASP A 157 29.52 2.22 -1.04
C ASP A 157 29.54 3.39 -0.04
N ALA A 158 30.72 3.94 0.19
CA ALA A 158 30.86 5.22 0.85
C ALA A 158 30.46 6.28 -0.18
N TRP A 159 29.17 6.63 -0.21
CA TRP A 159 28.73 7.83 -0.89
C TRP A 159 29.53 9.00 -0.34
N ALA A 160 30.48 9.50 -1.12
CA ALA A 160 31.09 10.79 -0.86
C ALA A 160 29.94 11.80 -0.83
N THR A 161 29.60 12.25 0.37
CA THR A 161 28.52 13.19 0.66
C THR A 161 28.51 14.30 -0.38
N GLY A 162 27.55 14.29 -1.31
CA GLY A 162 27.27 15.44 -2.19
C GLY A 162 27.26 15.23 -3.71
N ALA A 163 27.63 14.05 -4.25
CA ALA A 163 27.36 13.82 -5.68
C ALA A 163 25.84 13.73 -5.89
N PRO A 164 25.19 14.43 -6.83
CA PRO A 164 23.78 14.22 -7.10
C PRO A 164 23.55 12.87 -7.79
N ALA A 165 22.44 12.19 -7.47
CA ALA A 165 21.99 11.06 -8.28
C ALA A 165 21.79 11.53 -9.73
N PRO A 166 22.13 10.73 -10.75
CA PRO A 166 21.85 11.10 -12.13
C PRO A 166 20.35 11.37 -12.29
N PRO A 167 19.96 12.41 -13.05
CA PRO A 167 18.55 12.72 -13.26
C PRO A 167 17.86 11.53 -13.92
N TYR A 168 16.82 11.03 -13.27
CA TYR A 168 16.00 9.94 -13.79
C TYR A 168 14.87 10.51 -14.65
N ASN A 169 14.66 9.90 -15.82
CA ASN A 169 13.52 10.19 -16.69
C ASN A 169 12.69 8.91 -16.87
N PRO A 170 11.49 8.82 -16.28
CA PRO A 170 10.66 7.62 -16.39
C PRO A 170 10.21 7.32 -17.82
N ARG A 171 10.16 8.33 -18.70
CA ARG A 171 9.77 8.15 -20.12
C ARG A 171 10.90 7.58 -20.97
N LYS A 172 12.15 7.66 -20.51
CA LYS A 172 13.34 7.17 -21.20
C LYS A 172 14.34 6.61 -20.18
N PRO A 173 14.03 5.46 -19.57
CA PRO A 173 14.93 4.85 -18.60
C PRO A 173 16.27 4.57 -19.30
N LYS A 174 17.34 5.21 -18.82
CA LYS A 174 18.71 4.90 -19.24
C LYS A 174 19.35 4.08 -18.13
N PRO A 175 20.00 2.95 -18.45
CA PRO A 175 20.76 2.22 -17.45
C PRO A 175 21.84 3.15 -16.87
N ALA A 176 22.07 3.03 -15.57
CA ALA A 176 23.13 3.77 -14.91
C ALA A 176 24.49 3.42 -15.54
N PRO A 177 25.45 4.37 -15.62
CA PRO A 177 26.79 4.09 -16.13
C PRO A 177 27.45 2.89 -15.43
N ALA A 178 28.23 2.08 -16.15
CA ALA A 178 28.84 0.86 -15.59
C ALA A 178 29.66 1.12 -14.30
N ALA A 179 30.43 2.21 -14.27
CA ALA A 179 31.18 2.65 -13.09
C ALA A 179 30.29 2.98 -11.89
N PHE A 180 29.05 3.41 -12.13
CA PHE A 180 28.07 3.68 -11.08
C PHE A 180 27.51 2.38 -10.49
N ARG A 181 27.32 1.34 -11.33
CA ARG A 181 26.81 0.02 -10.91
C ARG A 181 27.85 -0.78 -10.11
N ALA A 182 29.14 -0.63 -10.40
CA ALA A 182 30.21 -1.42 -9.77
C ALA A 182 30.39 -1.15 -8.25
N ALA A 183 29.90 -0.02 -7.74
CA ALA A 183 30.04 0.39 -6.35
C ALA A 183 28.71 0.47 -5.58
N ALA A 184 27.60 0.06 -6.18
CA ALA A 184 26.27 0.20 -5.60
C ALA A 184 25.75 -1.12 -5.02
N THR A 185 24.92 -1.05 -3.99
CA THR A 185 24.06 -2.16 -3.59
C THR A 185 23.02 -2.37 -4.69
N ILE A 186 23.10 -3.50 -5.40
CA ILE A 186 22.04 -3.93 -6.33
C ILE A 186 21.11 -4.85 -5.55
N VAL A 187 19.88 -4.41 -5.36
CA VAL A 187 18.80 -5.23 -4.77
C VAL A 187 17.81 -5.63 -5.85
N THR A 188 17.35 -6.87 -5.82
CA THR A 188 16.30 -7.30 -6.75
C THR A 188 14.94 -6.80 -6.29
N GLU A 189 13.99 -6.65 -7.20
CA GLU A 189 12.59 -6.38 -6.83
C GLU A 189 12.04 -7.41 -5.84
N ALA A 190 12.43 -8.67 -6.00
CA ALA A 190 12.08 -9.74 -5.08
C ALA A 190 12.58 -9.45 -3.65
N GLN A 191 13.82 -8.98 -3.51
CA GLN A 191 14.40 -8.61 -2.21
C GLN A 191 13.72 -7.38 -1.61
N ILE A 192 13.40 -6.37 -2.42
CA ILE A 192 12.67 -5.18 -2.00
C ILE A 192 11.28 -5.55 -1.50
N GLY A 193 10.52 -6.32 -2.29
CA GLY A 193 9.19 -6.74 -1.92
C GLY A 193 9.18 -7.62 -0.68
N ALA A 194 10.12 -8.57 -0.54
CA ALA A 194 10.27 -9.36 0.67
C ALA A 194 10.59 -8.49 1.90
N ALA A 195 11.49 -7.51 1.76
CA ALA A 195 11.83 -6.56 2.82
C ALA A 195 10.64 -5.67 3.23
N LEU A 196 9.76 -5.34 2.28
CA LEU A 196 8.49 -4.64 2.52
C LEU A 196 7.39 -5.57 3.03
N GLY A 197 7.62 -6.88 3.13
CA GLY A 197 6.61 -7.85 3.56
C GLY A 197 5.53 -8.15 2.52
N TYR A 198 5.84 -8.07 1.23
CA TYR A 198 4.92 -8.48 0.16
C TYR A 198 4.70 -10.00 0.16
N PRO A 199 3.49 -10.47 -0.20
CA PRO A 199 3.19 -11.90 -0.21
C PRO A 199 4.01 -12.65 -1.26
N LEU A 200 4.18 -12.04 -2.44
CA LEU A 200 4.84 -12.62 -3.60
C LEU A 200 5.52 -11.51 -4.39
N PRO A 201 6.82 -11.25 -4.18
CA PRO A 201 7.45 -10.09 -4.77
C PRO A 201 7.90 -10.35 -6.23
N GLY A 202 7.48 -9.47 -7.15
CA GLY A 202 7.84 -9.47 -8.58
C GLY A 202 6.67 -9.82 -9.50
N GLY A 203 6.87 -9.80 -10.83
CA GLY A 203 5.84 -10.12 -11.82
C GLY A 203 5.05 -8.91 -12.33
N ASP A 204 4.11 -9.16 -13.25
CA ASP A 204 3.39 -8.09 -13.98
C ASP A 204 1.94 -7.89 -13.51
N ALA A 205 1.43 -8.76 -12.63
CA ALA A 205 0.08 -8.62 -12.08
C ALA A 205 0.12 -7.73 -10.82
N THR A 206 -0.92 -6.95 -10.61
CA THR A 206 -1.01 -6.00 -9.49
C THR A 206 -2.18 -6.34 -8.58
N VAL A 207 -1.92 -6.31 -7.26
CA VAL A 207 -2.95 -6.41 -6.23
C VAL A 207 -2.96 -5.16 -5.39
N ARG A 208 -4.15 -4.65 -5.08
CA ARG A 208 -4.33 -3.43 -4.28
C ARG A 208 -5.27 -3.67 -3.13
N TYR A 209 -4.96 -3.07 -1.98
CA TYR A 209 -5.88 -3.02 -0.85
C TYR A 209 -6.45 -1.61 -0.75
N ILE A 210 -7.77 -1.50 -0.78
CA ILE A 210 -8.50 -0.24 -0.87
C ILE A 210 -9.15 0.05 0.48
N ASP A 211 -8.89 1.24 1.02
CA ASP A 211 -9.63 1.76 2.17
C ASP A 211 -10.96 2.35 1.70
N ASN A 212 -12.03 1.57 1.88
CA ASN A 212 -13.37 1.97 1.49
C ASN A 212 -13.93 3.09 2.38
N THR A 213 -13.51 3.13 3.65
CA THR A 213 -13.93 4.19 4.57
C THR A 213 -13.37 5.53 4.09
N GLU A 214 -12.08 5.59 3.79
CA GLU A 214 -11.43 6.81 3.29
C GLU A 214 -11.97 7.21 1.92
N SER A 215 -12.21 6.22 1.04
CA SER A 215 -12.78 6.49 -0.29
C SER A 215 -14.14 7.19 -0.20
N LYS A 216 -15.00 6.77 0.74
CA LYS A 216 -16.29 7.41 1.04
C LYS A 216 -16.11 8.79 1.69
N GLU A 217 -15.22 8.90 2.68
CA GLU A 217 -14.93 10.16 3.39
C GLU A 217 -14.44 11.26 2.43
N LEU A 218 -13.65 10.89 1.41
CA LEU A 218 -13.10 11.81 0.41
C LEU A 218 -13.94 11.92 -0.88
N ASN A 219 -15.04 11.16 -0.99
CA ASN A 219 -15.85 11.08 -2.21
C ASN A 219 -15.01 10.79 -3.47
N THR A 220 -14.13 9.79 -3.38
CA THR A 220 -13.27 9.33 -4.49
C THR A 220 -13.55 7.86 -4.83
N CYS A 221 -13.14 7.42 -6.02
CA CYS A 221 -13.39 6.05 -6.48
C CYS A 221 -12.67 5.01 -5.62
N CYS A 222 -11.41 5.29 -5.24
CA CYS A 222 -10.62 4.41 -4.41
C CYS A 222 -9.45 5.17 -3.75
N VAL A 223 -9.04 4.67 -2.59
CA VAL A 223 -7.82 5.09 -1.89
C VAL A 223 -7.00 3.83 -1.61
N PRO A 224 -6.01 3.50 -2.46
CA PRO A 224 -5.13 2.37 -2.20
C PRO A 224 -4.27 2.65 -0.96
N VAL A 225 -4.19 1.67 -0.07
CA VAL A 225 -3.35 1.73 1.15
C VAL A 225 -2.19 0.72 1.10
N PHE A 226 -2.25 -0.21 0.16
CA PHE A 226 -1.20 -1.15 -0.16
C PHE A 226 -1.31 -1.52 -1.65
N GLU A 227 -0.17 -1.63 -2.32
CA GLU A 227 -0.05 -2.11 -3.68
C GLU A 227 1.19 -3.00 -3.78
N ALA A 228 1.06 -4.15 -4.43
CA ALA A 228 2.18 -5.03 -4.70
C ALA A 228 2.04 -5.68 -6.08
N PHE A 229 3.18 -5.94 -6.69
CA PHE A 229 3.28 -6.79 -7.89
C PHE A 229 3.40 -8.25 -7.49
N CYS A 230 2.81 -9.14 -8.29
CA CYS A 230 2.87 -10.59 -8.12
C CYS A 230 3.01 -11.30 -9.48
N PRO A 231 3.52 -12.56 -9.52
CA PRO A 231 3.73 -13.31 -10.76
C PRO A 231 2.45 -13.63 -11.54
N GLY A 232 1.28 -13.59 -10.89
CA GLY A 232 -0.03 -13.68 -11.53
C GLY A 232 -0.54 -15.09 -11.81
N GLY A 233 0.15 -16.14 -11.31
CA GLY A 233 -0.22 -17.54 -11.51
C GLY A 233 -1.31 -18.04 -10.55
N MET A 234 -1.88 -19.22 -10.85
CA MET A 234 -2.89 -19.85 -9.97
C MET A 234 -2.34 -20.19 -8.57
N GLY A 235 -1.05 -20.52 -8.47
CA GLY A 235 -0.39 -20.80 -7.19
C GLY A 235 -0.29 -19.57 -6.28
N ASP A 236 -0.50 -18.37 -6.83
CA ASP A 236 -0.28 -17.10 -6.15
C ASP A 236 -1.52 -16.60 -5.39
N ILE A 237 -2.70 -17.14 -5.71
CA ILE A 237 -3.99 -16.72 -5.14
C ILE A 237 -3.99 -16.89 -3.62
N MET A 238 -3.60 -18.07 -3.12
CA MET A 238 -3.71 -18.38 -1.70
C MET A 238 -2.78 -17.52 -0.83
N PRO A 239 -1.49 -17.34 -1.18
CA PRO A 239 -0.62 -16.38 -0.48
C PRO A 239 -1.19 -14.95 -0.45
N VAL A 240 -1.75 -14.45 -1.56
CA VAL A 240 -2.34 -13.12 -1.63
C VAL A 240 -3.56 -13.00 -0.71
N LEU A 241 -4.47 -13.99 -0.72
CA LEU A 241 -5.66 -13.98 0.13
C LEU A 241 -5.30 -14.07 1.62
N GLN A 242 -4.35 -14.93 1.99
CA GLN A 242 -3.87 -15.03 3.37
C GLN A 242 -3.25 -13.72 3.87
N HIS A 243 -2.44 -13.09 3.01
CA HIS A 243 -1.86 -11.79 3.30
C HIS A 243 -2.93 -10.70 3.44
N PHE A 244 -3.90 -10.65 2.53
CA PHE A 244 -5.03 -9.71 2.61
C PHE A 244 -5.82 -9.89 3.90
N THR A 245 -6.19 -11.12 4.29
CA THR A 245 -6.92 -11.38 5.54
C THR A 245 -6.16 -10.93 6.79
N CYS A 246 -4.83 -10.99 6.80
CA CYS A 246 -4.02 -10.45 7.89
C CYS A 246 -4.15 -8.91 7.97
N TYR A 247 -4.02 -8.25 6.82
CA TYR A 247 -4.08 -6.80 6.70
C TYR A 247 -5.48 -6.25 7.00
N GLU A 248 -6.53 -6.91 6.49
CA GLU A 248 -7.93 -6.57 6.72
C GLU A 248 -8.26 -6.57 8.22
N ARG A 249 -7.79 -7.56 8.98
CA ARG A 249 -8.00 -7.58 10.44
C ARG A 249 -7.31 -6.46 11.17
N ALA A 250 -6.05 -6.19 10.81
CA ALA A 250 -5.32 -5.08 11.41
C ALA A 250 -5.98 -3.74 11.05
N TRP A 251 -6.51 -3.60 9.84
CA TRP A 251 -7.27 -2.43 9.39
C TRP A 251 -8.60 -2.28 10.14
N ALA A 252 -9.31 -3.38 10.37
CA ALA A 252 -10.55 -3.39 11.15
C ALA A 252 -10.34 -2.96 12.61
N ALA A 253 -9.15 -3.18 13.18
CA ALA A 253 -8.80 -2.64 14.51
C ALA A 253 -8.72 -1.10 14.51
N LEU A 254 -8.47 -0.47 13.35
CA LEU A 254 -8.64 0.96 13.14
C LEU A 254 -10.10 1.36 12.89
N GLY A 255 -11.07 0.45 12.97
CA GLY A 255 -12.47 0.74 12.66
C GLY A 255 -12.69 1.15 11.19
N ARG A 256 -11.83 0.67 10.28
CA ARG A 256 -11.85 1.00 8.86
C ARG A 256 -12.13 -0.25 8.03
N ASP A 257 -12.75 -0.05 6.87
CA ASP A 257 -13.11 -1.13 5.94
C ASP A 257 -12.06 -1.25 4.83
N LEU A 258 -11.56 -2.48 4.62
CA LEU A 258 -10.52 -2.78 3.64
C LEU A 258 -11.06 -3.76 2.61
N THR A 259 -10.84 -3.51 1.32
CA THR A 259 -11.17 -4.48 0.25
C THR A 259 -9.98 -4.81 -0.62
N LEU A 260 -10.03 -6.00 -1.21
CA LEU A 260 -9.08 -6.48 -2.19
C LEU A 260 -9.54 -6.09 -3.60
N ASP A 261 -8.81 -5.20 -4.25
CA ASP A 261 -8.94 -4.92 -5.67
C ASP A 261 -8.02 -5.86 -6.46
N SER A 262 -8.64 -6.64 -7.34
CA SER A 262 -8.01 -7.66 -8.17
C SER A 262 -8.08 -7.33 -9.66
N GLU A 263 -8.48 -6.12 -10.06
CA GLU A 263 -8.58 -5.72 -11.47
C GLU A 263 -7.24 -5.89 -12.22
N GLY A 264 -6.12 -5.63 -11.55
CA GLY A 264 -4.76 -5.85 -12.07
C GLY A 264 -4.26 -7.30 -12.03
N HIS A 265 -5.08 -8.26 -11.57
CA HIS A 265 -4.70 -9.66 -11.40
C HIS A 265 -5.78 -10.59 -11.99
N PRO A 266 -5.70 -10.93 -13.30
CA PRO A 266 -6.76 -11.66 -14.03
C PRO A 266 -7.16 -12.99 -13.37
N VAL A 267 -6.17 -13.75 -12.90
CA VAL A 267 -6.37 -15.04 -12.25
C VAL A 267 -7.09 -14.92 -10.90
N LEU A 268 -6.68 -13.96 -10.06
CA LEU A 268 -7.34 -13.67 -8.79
C LEU A 268 -8.76 -13.15 -9.01
N LYS A 269 -8.96 -12.24 -9.98
CA LYS A 269 -10.27 -11.72 -10.37
C LYS A 269 -11.23 -12.85 -10.75
N MET A 270 -10.78 -13.78 -11.60
CA MET A 270 -11.57 -14.95 -11.96
C MET A 270 -11.90 -15.82 -10.74
N GLY A 271 -10.91 -16.10 -9.88
CA GLY A 271 -11.11 -16.85 -8.64
C GLY A 271 -12.15 -16.20 -7.71
N MET A 272 -12.08 -14.88 -7.53
CA MET A 272 -13.04 -14.11 -6.73
C MET A 272 -14.45 -14.15 -7.33
N GLN A 273 -14.59 -14.06 -8.65
CA GLN A 273 -15.89 -14.17 -9.32
C GLN A 273 -16.53 -15.55 -9.14
N VAL A 274 -15.75 -16.62 -9.24
CA VAL A 274 -16.25 -18.00 -9.01
C VAL A 274 -16.72 -18.17 -7.56
N MET A 275 -15.91 -17.75 -6.58
CA MET A 275 -16.30 -17.81 -5.17
C MET A 275 -17.59 -17.03 -4.88
N GLN A 276 -17.73 -15.83 -5.46
CA GLN A 276 -18.95 -15.03 -5.31
C GLN A 276 -20.17 -15.69 -5.96
N ALA A 277 -20.00 -16.33 -7.13
CA ALA A 277 -21.08 -17.06 -7.80
C ALA A 277 -21.55 -18.26 -6.97
N GLU A 278 -20.61 -19.02 -6.37
CA GLU A 278 -20.93 -20.15 -5.50
C GLU A 278 -21.68 -19.72 -4.23
N LEU A 279 -21.25 -18.64 -3.58
CA LEU A 279 -21.93 -18.08 -2.40
C LEU A 279 -23.37 -17.63 -2.73
N ARG A 280 -23.59 -17.04 -3.91
CA ARG A 280 -24.93 -16.67 -4.38
C ARG A 280 -25.78 -17.89 -4.71
N GLY A 281 -25.19 -18.93 -5.30
CA GLY A 281 -25.87 -20.18 -5.63
C GLY A 281 -26.34 -20.95 -4.39
N GLN A 282 -25.54 -20.95 -3.32
CA GLN A 282 -25.90 -21.59 -2.05
C GLN A 282 -27.04 -20.85 -1.31
N GLY A 283 -27.17 -19.54 -1.49
CA GLY A 283 -28.28 -18.75 -0.93
C GLY A 283 -29.61 -18.89 -1.68
N GLY A 284 -29.60 -19.38 -2.93
CA GLY A 284 -30.76 -19.40 -3.84
C GLY A 284 -31.67 -20.63 -3.75
N GLY A 285 -31.32 -21.64 -2.95
CA GLY A 285 -32.05 -22.93 -2.89
C GLY A 285 -33.23 -23.00 -1.90
N GLY A 286 -33.55 -21.93 -1.18
CA GLY A 286 -34.43 -21.96 0.00
C GLY A 286 -35.88 -21.48 -0.17
N ALA A 287 -36.33 -21.10 -1.36
CA ALA A 287 -37.68 -20.56 -1.57
C ALA A 287 -38.47 -21.39 -2.59
N GLY A 288 -39.14 -22.45 -2.13
CA GLY A 288 -39.85 -23.37 -3.02
C GLY A 288 -40.95 -24.24 -2.42
N GLY A 289 -41.49 -23.90 -1.25
CA GLY A 289 -42.74 -24.43 -0.70
C GLY A 289 -43.17 -23.48 0.41
N GLU A 290 -44.35 -22.87 0.44
CA GLU A 290 -45.66 -23.43 0.14
C GLU A 290 -46.54 -22.45 -0.65
N ARG A 291 -47.37 -23.04 -1.50
CA ARG A 291 -48.50 -22.39 -2.16
C ARG A 291 -49.63 -22.29 -1.15
N GLY A 292 -50.26 -21.12 -1.05
CA GLY A 292 -51.67 -21.06 -0.67
C GLY A 292 -52.10 -19.83 0.10
N ALA A 293 -52.45 -18.74 -0.58
CA ALA A 293 -53.62 -17.95 -0.22
C ALA A 293 -54.05 -17.04 -1.40
N PRO A 294 -55.37 -16.97 -1.71
CA PRO A 294 -55.86 -16.28 -2.89
C PRO A 294 -56.01 -14.77 -2.70
N SER A 295 -55.73 -14.09 -3.82
CA SER A 295 -55.98 -12.70 -4.15
C SER A 295 -57.34 -12.17 -3.66
N ARG A 296 -57.32 -11.03 -2.95
CA ARG A 296 -58.45 -10.09 -2.89
C ARG A 296 -58.06 -8.76 -3.52
N ARG A 297 -58.81 -8.43 -4.56
CA ARG A 297 -58.85 -7.13 -5.25
C ARG A 297 -59.14 -6.00 -4.27
N GLY A 298 -58.43 -4.88 -4.44
CA GLY A 298 -58.72 -3.61 -3.80
C GLY A 298 -58.22 -2.46 -4.65
N THR A 299 -59.09 -1.95 -5.52
CA THR A 299 -58.95 -0.73 -6.32
C THR A 299 -58.84 0.52 -5.44
N ALA A 300 -57.95 1.46 -5.78
CA ALA A 300 -58.17 2.89 -5.50
C ALA A 300 -57.32 3.78 -6.44
N ARG A 301 -58.02 4.70 -7.09
CA ARG A 301 -57.54 5.79 -7.94
C ARG A 301 -57.24 7.03 -7.10
N GLY A 302 -56.45 7.94 -7.68
CA GLY A 302 -56.44 9.37 -7.37
C GLY A 302 -55.18 9.78 -6.62
N GLY A 303 -54.48 10.85 -6.96
CA GLY A 303 -54.76 11.97 -7.85
C GLY A 303 -53.71 13.03 -7.52
N ARG A 304 -53.20 13.70 -8.55
CA ARG A 304 -52.19 14.76 -8.47
C ARG A 304 -52.61 15.91 -7.54
N ARG A 305 -51.63 16.46 -6.81
CA ARG A 305 -51.16 17.84 -6.94
C ARG A 305 -49.78 17.95 -6.32
#